data_AF-A0A661MDZ5-F1
#
_entry.id   AF-A0A661MDZ5-F1
#
_cell.length_a   1.000
_cell.length_b   1.000
_cell.length_c   1.000
_cell.angle_alpha   90.00
_cell.angle_beta   90.00
_cell.angle_gamma   90.00
#
_symmetry.space_group_name_H-M   'P 1'
#
loop_
_entity.id
_entity.type
_entity.pdbx_description
1 polymer ?
#
loop_
_entity_poly.entity_id
_entity_poly.type
_entity_poly.pdbx_seq_one_letter_code
_entity_poly.pdbx_strand_id
1 'polypeptide(L)'
;GRPGKRSLFMVVSTASDRRQASQVELDRYEDLLDVDIDALPTKPAAPTCLVCVHGRRDRCCGLHGSSVFRAIQSHGVDVWQTSHLGGHRFAACALWLPDGLMYGRLRTEHVEDFVTARRAGEIGELDFFRGRCAYDRPTQAAEIFVRRRIGEQASGAVEWQATELESESTWEARFQTASGDQVVRLRLEDTNAARPPSCGAAPEPIARFTEL
;
A
#
# COMPACT_ATOMS: atom_id res chain seq x y z
N GLY A 1 19.93 0.78 -23.16
CA GLY A 1 18.63 0.32 -23.68
C GLY A 1 18.81 -0.27 -25.07
N ARG A 2 17.91 -1.15 -25.53
CA ARG A 2 17.87 -1.57 -26.94
C ARG A 2 17.45 -0.36 -27.80
N PRO A 3 18.12 -0.07 -28.94
CA PRO A 3 17.73 1.04 -29.80
C PRO A 3 16.30 0.85 -30.34
N GLY A 4 15.50 1.92 -30.29
CA GLY A 4 14.12 1.95 -30.83
C GLY A 4 12.99 1.62 -29.85
N LYS A 5 13.27 1.37 -28.57
CA LYS A 5 12.23 1.14 -27.55
C LYS A 5 12.18 2.33 -26.59
N ARG A 6 11.11 3.13 -26.66
CA ARG A 6 10.82 4.19 -25.68
C ARG A 6 10.64 3.57 -24.30
N SER A 7 11.17 4.25 -23.29
CA SER A 7 11.00 3.85 -21.90
C SER A 7 9.72 4.47 -21.37
N LEU A 8 8.82 3.63 -20.86
CA LEU A 8 7.59 4.07 -20.21
C LEU A 8 7.88 4.38 -18.74
N PHE A 9 7.54 5.58 -18.32
CA PHE A 9 7.59 6.06 -16.95
C PHE A 9 6.17 6.26 -16.44
N MET A 10 5.95 5.92 -15.17
CA MET A 10 4.69 6.16 -14.49
C MET A 10 4.94 7.07 -13.30
N VAL A 11 4.26 8.20 -13.26
CA VAL A 11 4.29 9.15 -12.16
C VAL A 11 2.98 8.99 -11.40
N VAL A 12 3.07 8.68 -10.11
CA VAL A 12 1.90 8.46 -9.27
C VAL A 12 1.96 9.38 -8.07
N SER A 13 0.91 10.18 -7.91
CA SER A 13 0.65 10.91 -6.68
C SER A 13 -0.40 10.16 -5.89
N THR A 14 -0.11 9.89 -4.63
CA THR A 14 -1.01 9.22 -3.68
C THR A 14 -1.49 10.18 -2.58
N ALA A 15 -1.16 11.47 -2.71
CA ALA A 15 -1.60 12.50 -1.78
C ALA A 15 -3.13 12.59 -1.76
N SER A 16 -3.72 12.95 -0.61
CA SER A 16 -5.18 12.99 -0.42
C SER A 16 -5.87 13.95 -1.39
N ASP A 17 -5.25 15.08 -1.67
CA ASP A 17 -5.69 16.13 -2.60
C ASP A 17 -5.44 15.77 -4.07
N ARG A 18 -4.54 14.82 -4.35
CA ARG A 18 -4.15 14.44 -5.72
C ARG A 18 -3.81 12.96 -5.80
N ARG A 19 -4.83 12.08 -5.88
CA ARG A 19 -4.65 10.64 -6.17
C ARG A 19 -4.73 10.39 -7.68
N GLN A 20 -3.58 10.38 -8.35
CA GLN A 20 -3.52 10.23 -9.80
C GLN A 20 -2.30 9.41 -10.23
N ALA A 21 -2.42 8.76 -11.37
CA ALA A 21 -1.30 8.13 -12.06
C ALA A 21 -1.27 8.66 -13.49
N SER A 22 -0.09 9.11 -13.94
CA SER A 22 0.19 9.63 -15.27
C SER A 22 1.30 8.82 -15.90
N GLN A 23 1.23 8.60 -17.21
CA GLN A 23 2.25 7.87 -17.97
C GLN A 23 2.98 8.82 -18.91
N VAL A 24 4.30 8.66 -18.97
CA VAL A 24 5.19 9.45 -19.82
C VAL A 24 6.11 8.50 -20.57
N GLU A 25 6.15 8.61 -21.89
CA GLU A 25 7.13 7.89 -22.70
C GLU A 25 8.32 8.81 -22.99
N LEU A 26 9.52 8.36 -22.64
CA LEU A 26 10.75 9.08 -22.92
C LEU A 26 11.65 8.26 -23.84
N ASP A 27 12.40 8.95 -24.70
CA ASP A 27 13.35 8.30 -25.61
C ASP A 27 14.59 7.82 -24.83
N ARG A 28 15.00 8.57 -23.80
CA ARG A 28 16.13 8.25 -22.92
C ARG A 28 15.77 8.41 -21.44
N TYR A 29 16.57 7.79 -20.58
CA TYR A 29 16.39 7.90 -19.13
C TYR A 29 16.74 9.31 -18.62
N GLU A 30 17.72 9.97 -19.24
CA GLU A 30 18.16 11.30 -18.84
C GLU A 30 17.08 12.37 -19.08
N ASP A 31 16.19 12.15 -20.04
CA ASP A 31 15.07 13.04 -20.35
C ASP A 31 14.10 13.17 -19.15
N LEU A 32 14.18 12.26 -18.16
CA LEU A 32 13.39 12.33 -16.93
C LEU A 32 13.70 13.61 -16.12
N LEU A 33 14.92 14.14 -16.25
CA LEU A 33 15.33 15.36 -15.56
C LEU A 33 14.59 16.61 -16.04
N ASP A 34 14.07 16.57 -17.28
CA ASP A 34 13.36 17.67 -17.92
C ASP A 34 11.83 17.52 -17.80
N VAL A 35 11.34 16.45 -17.14
CA VAL A 35 9.91 16.23 -16.94
C VAL A 35 9.39 17.17 -15.87
N ASP A 36 8.55 18.11 -16.28
CA ASP A 36 7.70 18.88 -15.37
C ASP A 36 6.58 17.99 -14.83
N ILE A 37 6.78 17.45 -13.63
CA ILE A 37 5.84 16.58 -12.92
C ILE A 37 4.50 17.28 -12.68
N ASP A 38 4.51 18.59 -12.46
CA ASP A 38 3.30 19.35 -12.14
C ASP A 38 2.45 19.59 -13.39
N ALA A 39 3.09 19.72 -14.55
CA ALA A 39 2.44 19.87 -15.85
C ALA A 39 1.99 18.55 -16.50
N LEU A 40 2.22 17.40 -15.86
CA LEU A 40 1.84 16.11 -16.44
C LEU A 40 0.32 16.00 -16.64
N PRO A 41 -0.13 15.47 -17.80
CA PRO A 41 -1.55 15.32 -18.07
C PRO A 41 -2.20 14.42 -17.03
N THR A 42 -3.29 14.92 -16.46
CA THR A 42 -4.13 14.24 -15.48
C THR A 42 -5.11 13.29 -16.18
N LYS A 43 -4.59 12.36 -16.97
CA LYS A 43 -5.42 11.24 -17.44
C LYS A 43 -5.42 10.18 -16.35
N PRO A 44 -6.57 9.71 -15.86
CA PRO A 44 -6.61 8.55 -14.99
C PRO A 44 -5.95 7.37 -15.71
N ALA A 45 -4.77 6.94 -15.26
CA ALA A 45 -4.27 5.64 -15.66
C ALA A 45 -5.19 4.57 -15.05
N ALA A 46 -5.37 3.46 -15.77
CA ALA A 46 -6.03 2.30 -15.19
C ALA A 46 -5.30 1.92 -13.89
N PRO A 47 -6.01 1.49 -12.83
CA PRO A 47 -5.36 1.11 -11.60
C PRO A 47 -4.26 0.07 -11.84
N THR A 48 -3.08 0.33 -11.28
CA THR A 48 -1.90 -0.53 -11.43
C THR A 48 -1.58 -1.19 -10.09
N CYS A 49 -1.30 -2.48 -10.11
CA CYS A 49 -0.89 -3.23 -8.94
C CYS A 49 0.62 -3.52 -8.99
N LEU A 50 1.37 -3.16 -7.96
CA LEU A 50 2.76 -3.58 -7.81
C LEU A 50 2.83 -4.77 -6.84
N VAL A 51 3.48 -5.86 -7.23
CA VAL A 51 3.66 -7.04 -6.38
C VAL A 51 5.15 -7.27 -6.14
N CYS A 52 5.55 -7.31 -4.87
CA CYS A 52 6.94 -7.58 -4.49
C CYS A 52 7.28 -9.05 -4.78
N VAL A 53 8.24 -9.29 -5.68
CA VAL A 53 8.74 -10.64 -6.04
C VAL A 53 10.22 -10.83 -5.70
N HIS A 54 10.79 -9.95 -4.86
CA HIS A 54 12.22 -9.85 -4.64
C HIS A 54 12.81 -11.00 -3.79
N GLY A 55 12.92 -12.19 -4.40
CA GLY A 55 13.38 -13.43 -3.75
C GLY A 55 14.79 -13.37 -3.16
N ARG A 56 15.70 -12.56 -3.75
CA ARG A 56 17.05 -12.33 -3.19
C ARG A 56 17.03 -11.57 -1.87
N ARG A 57 16.04 -10.68 -1.67
CA ARG A 57 15.85 -9.96 -0.40
C ARG A 57 15.15 -10.84 0.63
N ASP A 58 14.12 -11.56 0.22
CA ASP A 58 13.36 -12.45 1.10
C ASP A 58 12.74 -13.60 0.30
N ARG A 59 12.98 -14.85 0.73
CA ARG A 59 12.49 -16.05 0.04
C ARG A 59 10.96 -16.11 -0.03
N CYS A 60 10.24 -15.67 1.01
CA CYS A 60 8.77 -15.63 1.00
C CYS A 60 8.24 -14.61 -0.02
N CYS A 61 8.92 -13.47 -0.22
CA CYS A 61 8.58 -12.53 -1.29
C CYS A 61 8.74 -13.18 -2.67
N GLY A 62 9.85 -13.89 -2.90
CA GLY A 62 10.07 -14.61 -4.16
C GLY A 62 9.01 -15.68 -4.42
N LEU A 63 8.70 -16.50 -3.42
CA LEU A 63 7.78 -17.63 -3.56
C LEU A 63 6.31 -17.19 -3.66
N HIS A 64 5.81 -16.50 -2.63
CA HIS A 64 4.39 -16.12 -2.56
C HIS A 64 4.09 -14.93 -3.47
N GLY A 65 5.00 -13.96 -3.57
CA GLY A 65 4.83 -12.79 -4.43
C GLY A 65 4.72 -13.15 -5.90
N SER A 66 5.57 -14.06 -6.40
CA SER A 66 5.50 -14.50 -7.81
C SER A 66 4.19 -15.22 -8.12
N SER A 67 3.66 -15.99 -7.17
CA SER A 67 2.39 -16.71 -7.32
C SER A 67 1.21 -15.74 -7.34
N VAL A 68 1.17 -14.79 -6.40
CA VAL A 68 0.15 -13.73 -6.33
C VAL A 68 0.20 -12.82 -7.57
N PHE A 69 1.40 -12.45 -8.05
CA PHE A 69 1.56 -11.67 -9.28
C PHE A 69 0.87 -12.35 -10.47
N ARG A 70 1.14 -13.64 -10.71
CA ARG A 70 0.56 -14.39 -11.83
C ARG A 70 -0.96 -14.52 -11.71
N ALA A 71 -1.45 -14.75 -10.49
CA ALA A 71 -2.88 -14.82 -10.24
C ALA A 71 -3.56 -13.47 -10.49
N ILE A 72 -3.02 -12.35 -10.01
CA ILE A 72 -3.58 -11.01 -10.29
C ILE A 72 -3.55 -10.74 -11.82
N GLN A 73 -2.46 -11.12 -12.49
CA GLN A 73 -2.32 -10.96 -13.94
C GLN A 73 -3.41 -11.70 -14.72
N SER A 74 -3.82 -12.90 -14.30
CA SER A 74 -4.88 -13.66 -14.98
C SER A 74 -6.26 -13.01 -14.90
N HIS A 75 -6.49 -12.07 -13.97
CA HIS A 75 -7.72 -11.29 -13.93
C HIS A 75 -7.70 -10.08 -14.88
N GLY A 76 -6.63 -9.84 -15.64
CA GLY A 76 -6.51 -8.71 -16.57
C GLY A 76 -6.28 -7.36 -15.87
N VAL A 77 -5.71 -7.38 -14.66
CA VAL A 77 -5.22 -6.18 -13.97
C VAL A 77 -3.87 -5.79 -14.57
N ASP A 78 -3.62 -4.49 -14.74
CA ASP A 78 -2.27 -3.99 -15.02
C ASP A 78 -1.40 -4.21 -13.78
N VAL A 79 -0.54 -5.23 -13.83
CA VAL A 79 0.25 -5.67 -12.68
C VAL A 79 1.72 -5.76 -13.03
N TRP A 80 2.55 -5.24 -12.12
CA TRP A 80 3.99 -5.14 -12.29
C TRP A 80 4.70 -5.87 -11.17
N GLN A 81 5.76 -6.59 -11.54
CA GLN A 81 6.72 -7.06 -10.56
C GLN A 81 7.53 -5.87 -10.06
N THR A 82 7.73 -5.80 -8.75
CA THR A 82 8.57 -4.77 -8.15
C THR A 82 9.60 -5.38 -7.21
N SER A 83 10.59 -4.56 -6.91
CA SER A 83 11.55 -4.84 -5.85
C SER A 83 10.88 -4.69 -4.47
N HIS A 84 11.68 -4.49 -3.42
CA HIS A 84 11.15 -4.60 -2.06
C HIS A 84 10.24 -3.42 -1.67
N LEU A 85 8.95 -3.69 -1.47
CA LEU A 85 7.95 -2.71 -1.02
C LEU A 85 7.94 -2.44 0.50
N GLY A 86 8.74 -3.17 1.28
CA GLY A 86 8.64 -3.12 2.75
C GLY A 86 7.66 -4.16 3.32
N GLY A 87 7.94 -4.60 4.54
CA GLY A 87 7.10 -5.54 5.27
C GLY A 87 7.15 -6.97 4.75
N HIS A 88 8.31 -7.49 4.34
CA HIS A 88 8.46 -8.88 3.87
C HIS A 88 7.99 -9.94 4.88
N ARG A 89 7.91 -9.62 6.19
CA ARG A 89 7.21 -10.45 7.20
C ARG A 89 5.74 -10.72 6.87
N PHE A 90 5.17 -9.91 6.00
CA PHE A 90 3.81 -10.00 5.48
C PHE A 90 3.79 -10.45 4.01
N ALA A 91 4.83 -11.10 3.48
CA ALA A 91 4.79 -11.56 2.10
C ALA A 91 3.60 -12.51 1.84
N ALA A 92 2.90 -12.42 0.69
CA ALA A 92 3.12 -11.49 -0.41
C ALA A 92 2.59 -10.08 -0.10
N CYS A 93 3.38 -9.05 -0.47
CA CYS A 93 2.99 -7.64 -0.36
C CYS A 93 2.60 -7.09 -1.73
N ALA A 94 1.53 -6.31 -1.77
CA ALA A 94 1.08 -5.59 -2.97
C ALA A 94 0.80 -4.11 -2.66
N LEU A 95 0.92 -3.25 -3.68
CA LEU A 95 0.56 -1.84 -3.64
C LEU A 95 -0.43 -1.56 -4.76
N TRP A 96 -1.61 -1.04 -4.44
CA TRP A 96 -2.62 -0.65 -5.41
C TRP A 96 -2.57 0.85 -5.66
N LEU A 97 -2.34 1.23 -6.91
CA LEU A 97 -2.20 2.61 -7.36
C LEU A 97 -3.38 3.02 -8.26
N PRO A 98 -3.78 4.31 -8.26
CA PRO A 98 -3.15 5.45 -7.58
C PRO A 98 -3.56 5.63 -6.11
N ASP A 99 -4.45 4.80 -5.57
CA ASP A 99 -4.99 4.98 -4.21
C ASP A 99 -3.96 4.83 -3.08
N GLY A 100 -2.77 4.30 -3.39
CA GLY A 100 -1.66 4.12 -2.46
C GLY A 100 -1.94 3.07 -1.39
N LEU A 101 -2.82 2.10 -1.67
CA LEU A 101 -3.28 1.11 -0.68
C LEU A 101 -2.28 -0.05 -0.59
N MET A 102 -1.76 -0.30 0.60
CA MET A 102 -0.80 -1.36 0.85
C MET A 102 -1.48 -2.62 1.36
N TYR A 103 -1.02 -3.77 0.86
CA TYR A 103 -1.51 -5.08 1.24
C TYR A 103 -0.39 -6.00 1.67
N GLY A 104 -0.72 -6.97 2.52
CA GLY A 104 0.16 -8.05 2.93
C GLY A 104 -0.61 -9.36 3.12
N ARG A 105 0.14 -10.45 3.24
CA ARG A 105 -0.33 -11.81 3.47
C ARG A 105 -1.19 -12.38 2.35
N LEU A 106 -1.24 -11.71 1.20
CA LEU A 106 -1.97 -12.20 0.03
C LEU A 106 -1.46 -13.58 -0.38
N ARG A 107 -2.39 -14.42 -0.81
CA ARG A 107 -2.18 -15.74 -1.38
C ARG A 107 -3.07 -15.87 -2.59
N THR A 108 -2.81 -16.87 -3.42
CA THR A 108 -3.52 -17.07 -4.69
C THR A 108 -5.02 -17.22 -4.51
N GLU A 109 -5.45 -17.88 -3.42
CA GLU A 109 -6.84 -18.08 -3.03
C GLU A 109 -7.58 -16.78 -2.68
N HIS A 110 -6.87 -15.71 -2.30
CA HIS A 110 -7.48 -14.42 -1.95
C HIS A 110 -7.61 -13.47 -3.15
N VAL A 111 -7.05 -13.82 -4.31
CA VAL A 111 -6.85 -12.87 -5.42
C VAL A 111 -8.17 -12.47 -6.07
N GLU A 112 -9.12 -13.38 -6.21
CA GLU A 112 -10.43 -13.09 -6.83
C GLU A 112 -11.18 -12.01 -6.04
N ASP A 113 -11.33 -12.22 -4.72
CA ASP A 113 -11.99 -11.28 -3.81
C ASP A 113 -11.21 -9.95 -3.74
N PHE A 114 -9.88 -10.02 -3.66
CA PHE A 114 -9.03 -8.84 -3.66
C PHE A 114 -9.24 -7.98 -4.90
N VAL A 115 -9.16 -8.56 -6.10
CA VAL A 115 -9.33 -7.85 -7.37
C VAL A 115 -10.76 -7.32 -7.54
N THR A 116 -11.76 -8.09 -7.12
CA THR A 116 -13.16 -7.68 -7.16
C THR A 116 -13.39 -6.43 -6.30
N ALA A 117 -12.94 -6.46 -5.04
CA ALA A 117 -13.01 -5.30 -4.14
C ALA A 117 -12.25 -4.09 -4.72
N ARG A 118 -11.05 -4.30 -5.27
CA ARG A 118 -10.27 -3.21 -5.90
C ARG A 118 -11.05 -2.52 -7.03
N ARG A 119 -11.68 -3.31 -7.89
CA ARG A 119 -12.45 -2.80 -9.05
C ARG A 119 -13.70 -2.05 -8.61
N ALA A 120 -14.29 -2.44 -7.48
CA ALA A 120 -15.41 -1.73 -6.86
C ALA A 120 -14.97 -0.43 -6.15
N GLY A 121 -13.68 -0.12 -6.08
CA GLY A 121 -13.17 1.02 -5.32
C GLY A 121 -13.23 0.80 -3.80
N GLU A 122 -13.24 -0.46 -3.35
CA GLU A 122 -13.31 -0.85 -1.94
C GLU A 122 -11.94 -1.24 -1.40
N ILE A 123 -11.77 -1.37 -0.08
CA ILE A 123 -10.55 -1.81 0.62
C ILE A 123 -10.49 -3.30 0.90
N GLY A 124 -11.58 -4.04 0.71
CA GLY A 124 -11.61 -5.50 0.82
C GLY A 124 -11.30 -5.98 2.23
N GLU A 125 -10.83 -7.23 2.35
CA GLU A 125 -10.59 -7.83 3.66
C GLU A 125 -9.55 -7.05 4.48
N LEU A 126 -9.98 -6.54 5.63
CA LEU A 126 -9.19 -5.64 6.47
C LEU A 126 -7.92 -6.30 7.02
N ASP A 127 -7.90 -7.64 7.16
CA ASP A 127 -6.75 -8.40 7.64
C ASP A 127 -5.56 -8.41 6.65
N PHE A 128 -5.82 -8.11 5.37
CA PHE A 128 -4.78 -7.92 4.36
C PHE A 128 -4.36 -6.46 4.21
N PHE A 129 -5.23 -5.51 4.60
CA PHE A 129 -4.97 -4.09 4.46
C PHE A 129 -3.93 -3.61 5.47
N ARG A 130 -2.94 -2.86 4.98
CA ARG A 130 -1.81 -2.35 5.78
C ARG A 130 -1.79 -0.82 5.87
N GLY A 131 -2.88 -0.15 5.49
CA GLY A 131 -2.94 1.30 5.40
C GLY A 131 -2.42 1.83 4.07
N ARG A 132 -2.10 3.13 4.04
CA ARG A 132 -1.66 3.84 2.84
C ARG A 132 -0.17 4.14 2.85
N CYS A 133 0.46 4.06 1.68
CA CYS A 133 1.89 4.34 1.55
C CYS A 133 2.27 5.79 1.88
N ALA A 134 1.33 6.73 1.73
CA ALA A 134 1.53 8.14 2.09
C ALA A 134 1.46 8.40 3.61
N TYR A 135 0.92 7.46 4.38
CA TYR A 135 0.70 7.64 5.82
C TYR A 135 1.87 7.06 6.62
N ASP A 136 2.17 7.68 7.75
CA ASP A 136 3.10 7.11 8.71
C ASP A 136 2.46 5.92 9.47
N ARG A 137 3.28 5.23 10.26
CA ARG A 137 2.85 4.03 11.00
C ARG A 137 1.67 4.27 11.96
N PRO A 138 1.65 5.30 12.83
CA PRO A 138 0.50 5.54 13.70
C PRO A 138 -0.77 5.90 12.92
N THR A 139 -0.66 6.70 11.84
CA THR A 139 -1.82 7.04 11.00
C THR A 139 -2.40 5.81 10.30
N GLN A 140 -1.55 4.92 9.76
CA GLN A 140 -2.00 3.65 9.17
C GLN A 140 -2.76 2.78 10.18
N ALA A 141 -2.25 2.68 11.41
CA ALA A 141 -2.91 1.91 12.46
C ALA A 141 -4.26 2.53 12.85
N ALA A 142 -4.31 3.86 12.96
CA ALA A 142 -5.54 4.59 13.27
C ALA A 142 -6.62 4.39 12.19
N GLU A 143 -6.27 4.47 10.90
CA GLU A 143 -7.21 4.20 9.81
C GLU A 143 -7.81 2.79 9.93
N ILE A 144 -6.99 1.79 10.25
CA ILE A 144 -7.46 0.41 10.44
C ILE A 144 -8.44 0.32 11.61
N PHE A 145 -8.19 1.02 12.72
CA PHE A 145 -9.13 1.09 13.85
C PHE A 145 -10.45 1.76 13.48
N VAL A 146 -10.42 2.89 12.77
CA VAL A 146 -11.63 3.55 12.27
C VAL A 146 -12.43 2.60 11.39
N ARG A 147 -11.79 1.99 10.38
CA ARG A 147 -12.46 1.06 9.45
C ARG A 147 -13.06 -0.15 10.16
N ARG A 148 -12.39 -0.67 11.20
CA ARG A 148 -12.94 -1.77 12.02
C ARG A 148 -14.19 -1.34 12.79
N ARG A 149 -14.24 -0.10 13.30
CA ARG A 149 -15.40 0.43 14.03
C ARG A 149 -16.61 0.67 13.13
N ILE A 150 -16.39 1.29 11.97
CA ILE A 150 -17.49 1.75 11.10
C ILE A 150 -17.87 0.76 10.00
N GLY A 151 -17.01 -0.21 9.67
CA GLY A 151 -17.27 -1.23 8.65
C GLY A 151 -17.20 -0.73 7.20
N GLU A 152 -16.85 0.54 6.96
CA GLU A 152 -16.82 1.16 5.64
C GLU A 152 -15.73 0.59 4.73
N GLN A 153 -16.16 0.08 3.58
CA GLN A 153 -15.30 -0.57 2.60
C GLN A 153 -14.76 0.40 1.56
N ALA A 154 -15.47 1.47 1.21
CA ALA A 154 -15.02 2.37 0.16
C ALA A 154 -13.61 2.92 0.46
N SER A 155 -12.74 2.89 -0.55
CA SER A 155 -11.34 3.32 -0.42
C SER A 155 -11.28 4.79 -0.01
N GLY A 156 -12.19 5.63 -0.52
CA GLY A 156 -12.31 7.04 -0.16
C GLY A 156 -13.04 7.36 1.14
N ALA A 157 -13.64 6.39 1.84
CA ALA A 157 -14.56 6.68 2.97
C ALA A 157 -13.90 7.17 4.26
N VAL A 158 -12.58 6.97 4.40
CA VAL A 158 -11.81 7.40 5.57
C VAL A 158 -10.72 8.35 5.10
N GLU A 159 -10.91 9.63 5.37
CA GLU A 159 -10.03 10.71 4.95
C GLU A 159 -9.24 11.24 6.15
N TRP A 160 -7.91 11.11 6.08
CA TRP A 160 -7.02 11.61 7.11
C TRP A 160 -7.02 13.15 7.18
N GLN A 161 -7.15 13.69 8.40
CA GLN A 161 -7.09 15.13 8.67
C GLN A 161 -5.77 15.51 9.36
N ALA A 162 -5.42 14.82 10.45
CA ALA A 162 -4.21 15.09 11.22
C ALA A 162 -3.80 13.88 12.07
N THR A 163 -2.51 13.78 12.36
CA THR A 163 -1.97 12.86 13.38
C THR A 163 -0.95 13.61 14.21
N GLU A 164 -1.17 13.69 15.52
CA GLU A 164 -0.38 14.46 16.47
C GLU A 164 0.27 13.52 17.49
N LEU A 165 1.54 13.76 17.81
CA LEU A 165 2.25 13.06 18.88
C LEU A 165 1.84 13.67 20.23
N GLU A 166 1.20 12.89 21.10
CA GLU A 166 0.83 13.32 22.44
C GLU A 166 1.97 13.08 23.46
N SER A 167 2.67 11.96 23.31
CA SER A 167 3.82 11.56 24.14
C SER A 167 4.70 10.59 23.36
N GLU A 168 5.85 10.17 23.91
CA GLU A 168 6.85 9.32 23.21
C GLU A 168 6.28 8.08 22.51
N SER A 169 5.17 7.51 23.02
CA SER A 169 4.54 6.31 22.48
C SER A 169 3.03 6.45 22.27
N THR A 170 2.47 7.67 22.29
CA THR A 170 1.02 7.89 22.13
C THR A 170 0.74 8.96 21.09
N TRP A 171 -0.25 8.72 20.24
CA TRP A 171 -0.70 9.61 19.19
C TRP A 171 -2.21 9.80 19.22
N GLU A 172 -2.68 10.96 18.77
CA GLU A 172 -4.07 11.19 18.39
C GLU A 172 -4.16 11.36 16.87
N ALA A 173 -5.03 10.61 16.22
CA ALA A 173 -5.29 10.73 14.79
C ALA A 173 -6.76 11.09 14.54
N ARG A 174 -7.00 12.01 13.62
CA ARG A 174 -8.33 12.52 13.25
C ARG A 174 -8.63 12.18 11.79
N PHE A 175 -9.83 11.69 11.54
CA PHE A 175 -10.33 11.33 10.21
C PHE A 175 -11.73 11.89 9.98
N GLN A 176 -12.01 12.31 8.76
CA GLN A 176 -13.37 12.59 8.30
C GLN A 176 -13.97 11.32 7.69
N THR A 177 -15.20 11.01 8.06
CA THR A 177 -16.01 9.96 7.41
C THR A 177 -17.44 10.47 7.16
N ALA A 178 -18.24 9.67 6.44
CA ALA A 178 -19.66 9.97 6.23
C ALA A 178 -20.48 10.00 7.54
N SER A 179 -20.02 9.31 8.58
CA SER A 179 -20.64 9.31 9.92
C SER A 179 -20.16 10.48 10.80
N GLY A 180 -19.36 11.40 10.27
CA GLY A 180 -18.77 12.52 10.99
C GLY A 180 -17.35 12.24 11.47
N ASP A 181 -16.82 13.15 12.28
CA ASP A 181 -15.42 13.14 12.69
C ASP A 181 -15.09 11.93 13.56
N GLN A 182 -14.00 11.25 13.23
CA GLN A 182 -13.48 10.11 13.95
C GLN A 182 -12.16 10.50 14.60
N VAL A 183 -12.06 10.29 15.91
CA VAL A 183 -10.82 10.47 16.67
C VAL A 183 -10.36 9.10 17.16
N VAL A 184 -9.05 8.84 17.03
CA VAL A 184 -8.40 7.63 17.52
C VAL A 184 -7.19 8.02 18.33
N ARG A 185 -7.20 7.68 19.61
CA ARG A 185 -6.01 7.75 20.45
C ARG A 185 -5.37 6.37 20.50
N LEU A 186 -4.09 6.30 20.20
CA LEU A 186 -3.38 5.03 20.06
C LEU A 186 -2.01 5.05 20.71
N ARG A 187 -1.62 3.91 21.27
CA ARG A 187 -0.32 3.71 21.93
C ARG A 187 0.49 2.62 21.25
N LEU A 188 1.79 2.81 21.13
CA LEU A 188 2.71 1.74 20.71
C LEU A 188 3.16 0.95 21.95
N GLU A 189 2.78 -0.33 22.00
CA GLU A 189 3.08 -1.24 23.08
C GLU A 189 4.02 -2.36 22.62
N ASP A 190 4.99 -2.73 23.46
CA ASP A 190 5.70 -4.00 23.31
C ASP A 190 4.73 -5.16 23.57
N THR A 191 4.78 -6.18 22.72
CA THR A 191 3.94 -7.37 22.85
C THR A 191 4.54 -8.43 23.77
N ASN A 192 5.79 -8.27 24.21
CA ASN A 192 6.63 -9.30 24.83
C ASN A 192 6.76 -10.57 23.97
N ALA A 193 6.49 -10.45 22.67
CA ALA A 193 6.64 -11.52 21.70
C ALA A 193 7.71 -11.15 20.68
N ALA A 194 8.32 -12.18 20.09
CA ALA A 194 9.27 -12.02 19.00
C ALA A 194 8.80 -12.78 17.76
N ARG A 195 9.09 -12.22 16.57
CA ARG A 195 8.82 -12.88 15.28
C ARG A 195 9.96 -12.63 14.32
N PRO A 196 10.27 -13.58 13.42
CA PRO A 196 11.22 -13.34 12.37
C PRO A 196 10.83 -12.10 11.55
N PRO A 197 11.76 -11.13 11.37
CA PRO A 197 11.49 -9.99 10.51
C PRO A 197 11.40 -10.45 9.05
N SER A 198 12.18 -11.47 8.66
CA SER A 198 12.28 -12.05 7.31
C SER A 198 12.21 -13.58 7.32
N CYS A 199 12.00 -14.18 6.14
CA CYS A 199 12.00 -15.63 5.97
C CYS A 199 13.34 -16.24 6.40
N GLY A 200 13.34 -17.00 7.49
CA GLY A 200 14.52 -17.70 8.00
C GLY A 200 15.44 -16.86 8.90
N ALA A 201 15.12 -15.59 9.17
CA ALA A 201 15.84 -14.81 10.17
C ALA A 201 15.48 -15.22 11.60
N ALA A 202 16.37 -14.88 12.54
CA ALA A 202 16.10 -15.03 13.96
C ALA A 202 14.93 -14.12 14.38
N PRO A 203 14.11 -14.55 15.37
CA PRO A 203 13.03 -13.71 15.89
C PRO A 203 13.53 -12.40 16.53
N GLU A 204 12.85 -11.29 16.22
CA GLU A 204 13.07 -9.98 16.84
C GLU A 204 11.81 -9.52 17.59
N PRO A 205 11.93 -8.73 18.68
CA PRO A 205 10.79 -8.19 19.40
C PRO A 205 9.81 -7.44 18.48
N ILE A 206 8.52 -7.59 18.74
CA ILE A 206 7.49 -6.88 17.99
C ILE A 206 6.68 -5.98 18.90
N ALA A 207 6.40 -4.77 18.40
CA ALA A 207 5.45 -3.85 18.98
C ALA A 207 4.15 -3.82 18.17
N ARG A 208 3.06 -3.40 18.82
CA ARG A 208 1.75 -3.19 18.19
C ARG A 208 1.18 -1.84 18.61
N PHE A 209 0.34 -1.28 17.75
CA PHE A 209 -0.52 -0.18 18.17
C PHE A 209 -1.77 -0.75 18.84
N THR A 210 -2.18 -0.14 19.95
CA THR A 210 -3.45 -0.37 20.64
C THR A 210 -4.25 0.93 20.66
N GLU A 211 -5.57 0.83 20.55
CA GLU A 211 -6.46 1.96 20.78
C GLU A 211 -6.67 2.14 22.29
N LEU A 212 -6.61 3.39 22.76
CA LEU A 212 -6.75 3.79 24.17
C LEU A 212 -8.21 4.03 24.57
#